data_AF-A0A7M3YYF3-F1
#
_entry.id   AF-A0A7M3YYF3-F1
#
_cell.length_a   1.000
_cell.length_b   1.000
_cell.length_c   1.000
_cell.angle_alpha   90.00
_cell.angle_beta   90.00
_cell.angle_gamma   90.00
#
_symmetry.space_group_name_H-M   'P 1'
#
loop_
_entity.id
_entity.type
_entity.pdbx_description
1 polymer ?
#
loop_
_entity_poly.entity_id
_entity_poly.type
_entity_poly.pdbx_seq_one_letter_code
_entity_poly.pdbx_strand_id
1 'polypeptide(L)'
;MEKLEQKGDVSAPVVTPAPLPAEAPKKNEEKPLVQSHEDRLAELRRKSQEAKMSASRIEATPEPTTVTQTVEPSAAAAQSEFEPVDSSLNVSAETVAPAKRAKNVFAKIETKVEVKSDRRRRRRIDKKGGGRQKQEKKLNRQKYLEYKYAAKDILDNPNVPEEHRSNVLGQIWAKGERQGIDDCLEYIDQKEAELILPEEVGTELKNLVKRMTTKR
;
A
#
# COMPACT_ATOMS: atom_id res chain seq x y z
N MET A 1 16.48 59.75 61.60
CA MET A 1 16.41 58.36 61.09
C MET A 1 14.97 57.88 61.23
N GLU A 2 14.05 58.42 60.41
CA GLU A 2 12.69 57.89 60.35
C GLU A 2 12.61 56.81 59.27
N LYS A 3 11.83 55.75 59.54
CA LYS A 3 11.53 54.69 58.59
C LYS A 3 10.10 54.85 58.10
N LEU A 4 9.91 54.99 56.79
CA LEU A 4 8.58 54.81 56.19
C LEU A 4 8.28 53.31 56.11
N GLU A 5 7.33 52.83 56.91
CA GLU A 5 6.75 51.49 56.77
C GLU A 5 5.51 51.56 55.87
N GLN A 6 5.71 51.32 54.57
CA GLN A 6 4.58 51.20 53.63
C GLN A 6 3.83 49.89 53.85
N LYS A 7 2.65 49.97 54.49
CA LYS A 7 1.69 48.86 54.55
C LYS A 7 0.99 48.73 53.19
N GLY A 8 1.59 47.94 52.31
CA GLY A 8 0.98 47.53 51.04
C GLY A 8 -0.08 46.45 51.26
N ASP A 9 -1.32 46.85 51.52
CA ASP A 9 -2.46 45.94 51.63
C ASP A 9 -2.96 45.53 50.23
N VAL A 10 -2.34 44.50 49.65
CA VAL A 10 -2.60 44.05 48.27
C VAL A 10 -3.82 43.14 48.23
N SER A 11 -5.00 43.75 48.32
CA SER A 11 -6.29 43.06 48.17
C SER A 11 -6.40 42.40 46.79
N ALA A 12 -6.33 41.07 46.75
CA ALA A 12 -6.44 40.30 45.53
C ALA A 12 -7.89 40.26 45.03
N PRO A 13 -8.17 40.55 43.73
CA PRO A 13 -9.52 40.52 43.21
C PRO A 13 -10.09 39.09 43.21
N VAL A 14 -11.26 38.91 43.82
CA VAL A 14 -11.96 37.62 43.86
C VAL A 14 -12.46 37.28 42.45
N VAL A 15 -11.77 36.34 41.80
CA VAL A 15 -12.20 35.77 40.51
C VAL A 15 -13.36 34.82 40.78
N THR A 16 -14.56 35.17 40.31
CA THR A 16 -15.71 34.27 40.31
C THR A 16 -15.50 33.15 39.27
N PRO A 17 -15.71 31.87 39.63
CA PRO A 17 -15.61 30.78 38.67
C PRO A 17 -16.75 30.87 37.64
N ALA A 18 -16.44 30.66 36.36
CA ALA A 18 -17.43 30.66 35.29
C ALA A 18 -18.42 29.48 35.46
N PRO A 19 -19.71 29.67 35.12
CA PRO A 19 -20.70 28.61 35.23
C PRO A 19 -20.39 27.46 34.26
N LEU A 20 -20.32 26.24 34.77
CA LEU A 20 -20.12 25.04 33.96
C LEU A 20 -21.37 24.79 33.08
N PRO A 21 -21.20 24.44 31.79
CA PRO A 21 -22.31 23.98 30.96
C PRO A 21 -22.96 22.74 31.57
N ALA A 22 -24.29 22.71 31.64
CA ALA A 22 -25.02 21.56 32.16
C ALA A 22 -24.81 20.31 31.28
N GLU A 23 -24.54 19.15 31.90
CA GLU A 23 -24.53 17.87 31.17
C GLU A 23 -25.91 17.61 30.57
N ALA A 24 -25.97 17.40 29.25
CA ALA A 24 -27.16 16.84 28.61
C ALA A 24 -27.35 15.38 29.08
N PRO A 25 -28.60 14.92 29.30
CA PRO A 25 -28.85 13.57 29.79
C PRO A 25 -28.28 12.52 28.84
N LYS A 26 -27.50 11.59 29.39
CA LYS A 26 -26.84 10.51 28.65
C LYS A 26 -27.89 9.67 27.93
N LYS A 27 -27.83 9.68 26.61
CA LYS A 27 -28.71 8.88 25.74
C LYS A 27 -28.44 7.40 26.06
N ASN A 28 -29.47 6.66 26.48
CA ASN A 28 -29.33 5.23 26.72
C ASN A 28 -28.94 4.54 25.42
N GLU A 29 -27.71 4.05 25.36
CA GLU A 29 -27.26 3.16 24.28
C GLU A 29 -27.86 1.78 24.54
N GLU A 30 -28.92 1.46 23.78
CA GLU A 30 -29.41 0.09 23.70
C GLU A 30 -28.28 -0.78 23.16
N LYS A 31 -27.69 -1.58 24.05
CA LYS A 31 -26.59 -2.48 23.74
C LYS A 31 -27.03 -3.38 22.58
N PRO A 32 -26.28 -3.47 21.47
CA PRO A 32 -26.65 -4.37 20.39
C PRO A 32 -26.73 -5.78 20.95
N LEU A 33 -27.90 -6.40 20.80
CA LEU A 33 -28.16 -7.75 21.30
C LEU A 33 -27.08 -8.67 20.74
N VAL A 34 -26.29 -9.29 21.62
CA VAL A 34 -25.19 -10.18 21.21
C VAL A 34 -25.80 -11.44 20.62
N GLN A 35 -26.00 -11.43 19.31
CA GLN A 35 -26.44 -12.59 18.54
C GLN A 35 -25.51 -13.76 18.88
N SER A 36 -26.08 -14.83 19.43
CA SER A 36 -25.31 -16.01 19.77
C SER A 36 -24.74 -16.66 18.51
N HIS A 37 -23.76 -17.54 18.70
CA HIS A 37 -23.26 -18.36 17.60
C HIS A 37 -24.38 -19.19 16.93
N GLU A 38 -25.40 -19.55 17.70
CA GLU A 38 -26.58 -20.29 17.23
C GLU A 38 -27.53 -19.39 16.42
N ASP A 39 -27.79 -18.16 16.86
CA ASP A 39 -28.58 -17.16 16.09
C ASP A 39 -27.94 -16.88 14.73
N ARG A 40 -26.61 -16.69 14.70
CA ARG A 40 -25.86 -16.45 13.47
C ARG A 40 -25.89 -17.65 12.52
N LEU A 41 -25.92 -18.87 13.07
CA LEU A 41 -26.12 -20.12 12.32
C LEU A 41 -27.57 -20.29 11.83
N ALA A 42 -28.56 -19.76 12.56
CA ALA A 42 -29.96 -19.74 12.15
C ALA A 42 -30.20 -18.73 11.02
N GLU A 43 -29.63 -17.51 11.11
CA GLU A 43 -29.66 -16.52 10.03
C GLU A 43 -29.00 -17.03 8.75
N LEU A 44 -27.83 -17.66 8.85
CA LEU A 44 -27.15 -18.29 7.70
C LEU A 44 -28.02 -19.37 7.03
N ARG A 45 -28.65 -20.24 7.83
CA ARG A 45 -29.57 -21.27 7.31
C ARG A 45 -30.79 -20.63 6.65
N ARG A 46 -31.44 -19.67 7.31
CA ARG A 46 -32.60 -18.93 6.78
C ARG A 46 -32.28 -18.25 5.44
N LYS A 47 -31.18 -17.50 5.37
CA LYS A 47 -30.73 -16.83 4.13
C LYS A 47 -30.41 -17.83 3.01
N SER A 48 -29.89 -19.02 3.35
CA SER A 48 -29.68 -20.11 2.38
C SER A 48 -30.98 -20.75 1.88
N GLN A 49 -32.03 -20.78 2.70
CA GLN A 49 -33.37 -21.24 2.29
C GLN A 49 -34.07 -20.19 1.43
N GLU A 50 -34.02 -18.92 1.82
CA GLU A 50 -34.57 -17.79 1.05
C GLU A 50 -33.96 -17.73 -0.37
N ALA A 51 -32.64 -17.95 -0.50
CA ALA A 51 -31.95 -18.04 -1.79
C ALA A 51 -32.35 -19.29 -2.63
N LYS A 52 -32.66 -20.43 -1.99
CA LYS A 52 -33.17 -21.62 -2.69
C LYS A 52 -34.61 -21.44 -3.16
N MET A 53 -35.45 -20.78 -2.35
CA MET A 53 -36.85 -20.49 -2.69
C MET A 53 -36.98 -19.38 -3.73
N SER A 54 -36.01 -18.48 -3.87
CA SER A 54 -35.97 -17.53 -5.00
C SER A 54 -35.48 -18.21 -6.29
N ALA A 55 -34.48 -19.11 -6.21
CA ALA A 55 -34.01 -19.88 -7.36
C ALA A 55 -35.12 -20.79 -7.94
N SER A 56 -35.76 -21.62 -7.11
CA SER A 56 -36.86 -22.50 -7.57
C SER A 56 -38.09 -21.75 -8.06
N ARG A 57 -38.29 -20.50 -7.63
CA ARG A 57 -39.34 -19.61 -8.16
C ARG A 57 -39.01 -19.06 -9.56
N ILE A 58 -37.74 -19.03 -9.97
CA ILE A 58 -37.31 -18.67 -11.32
C ILE A 58 -37.39 -19.90 -12.25
N GLU A 59 -37.12 -21.10 -11.74
CA GLU A 59 -37.22 -22.37 -12.49
C GLU A 59 -38.67 -22.82 -12.75
N ALA A 60 -39.67 -22.18 -12.13
CA ALA A 60 -41.08 -22.54 -12.23
C ALA A 60 -41.85 -21.96 -13.44
N THR A 61 -41.18 -21.23 -14.34
CA THR A 61 -41.77 -20.73 -15.60
C THR A 61 -41.29 -21.54 -16.81
N PRO A 62 -42.18 -22.11 -17.63
CA PRO A 62 -41.79 -22.86 -18.83
C PRO A 62 -41.17 -21.96 -19.91
N GLU A 63 -40.32 -22.60 -20.70
CA GLU A 63 -39.47 -22.12 -21.81
C GLU A 63 -40.21 -21.43 -22.99
N PRO A 64 -39.52 -20.87 -24.02
CA PRO A 64 -38.06 -20.78 -24.24
C PRO A 64 -37.52 -19.38 -24.64
N THR A 65 -36.20 -19.16 -24.47
CA THR A 65 -35.33 -18.72 -25.58
C THR A 65 -33.84 -18.83 -25.26
N THR A 66 -33.09 -19.41 -26.20
CA THR A 66 -31.62 -19.35 -26.43
C THR A 66 -30.88 -18.19 -25.72
N VAL A 67 -29.77 -18.41 -25.01
CA VAL A 67 -28.44 -18.79 -25.56
C VAL A 67 -27.68 -19.74 -24.62
N THR A 68 -26.99 -20.75 -25.15
CA THR A 68 -26.16 -21.70 -24.40
C THR A 68 -24.82 -21.12 -23.95
N GLN A 69 -24.36 -21.53 -22.75
CA GLN A 69 -23.02 -21.22 -22.25
C GLN A 69 -21.96 -22.18 -22.80
N THR A 70 -20.70 -21.71 -22.83
CA THR A 70 -19.50 -22.49 -23.12
C THR A 70 -19.09 -23.39 -21.96
N VAL A 71 -18.83 -24.67 -22.21
CA VAL A 71 -17.97 -25.51 -21.34
C VAL A 71 -17.15 -26.48 -22.19
N GLU A 72 -15.88 -26.66 -21.83
CA GLU A 72 -14.99 -27.76 -22.24
C GLU A 72 -15.44 -29.09 -21.53
N PRO A 73 -14.89 -30.32 -21.77
CA PRO A 73 -13.56 -30.62 -22.35
C PRO A 73 -13.42 -31.94 -23.19
N SER A 74 -12.16 -32.27 -23.52
CA SER A 74 -11.57 -33.64 -23.59
C SER A 74 -11.44 -34.37 -24.94
N ALA A 75 -10.22 -34.92 -25.13
CA ALA A 75 -9.83 -36.13 -25.87
C ALA A 75 -10.02 -36.29 -27.41
N ALA A 76 -8.91 -36.06 -28.12
CA ALA A 76 -8.27 -36.97 -29.12
C ALA A 76 -8.81 -37.16 -30.58
N ALA A 77 -7.82 -37.13 -31.50
CA ALA A 77 -7.70 -37.88 -32.76
C ALA A 77 -8.52 -37.51 -34.04
N ALA A 78 -7.96 -36.61 -34.87
CA ALA A 78 -7.88 -36.68 -36.36
C ALA A 78 -7.02 -35.48 -36.86
N GLN A 79 -5.78 -35.68 -37.34
CA GLN A 79 -5.36 -35.96 -38.73
C GLN A 79 -5.30 -34.73 -39.68
N SER A 80 -4.33 -34.75 -40.60
CA SER A 80 -3.84 -33.67 -41.51
C SER A 80 -2.95 -32.58 -40.86
N GLU A 81 -1.85 -32.12 -41.47
CA GLU A 81 -0.97 -32.73 -42.51
C GLU A 81 0.41 -32.03 -42.46
N PHE A 82 1.50 -32.78 -42.23
CA PHE A 82 2.88 -32.26 -42.22
C PHE A 82 3.85 -33.37 -42.68
N GLU A 83 4.64 -33.11 -43.72
CA GLU A 83 5.87 -33.83 -44.09
C GLU A 83 6.90 -32.85 -44.70
N PRO A 84 8.22 -33.14 -44.74
CA PRO A 84 9.28 -32.13 -44.85
C PRO A 84 10.25 -32.34 -46.06
N VAL A 85 11.58 -32.37 -45.80
CA VAL A 85 12.76 -32.61 -46.69
C VAL A 85 13.03 -31.57 -47.80
N ASP A 86 14.26 -31.24 -48.26
CA ASP A 86 15.63 -31.14 -47.68
C ASP A 86 16.37 -30.03 -48.54
N SER A 87 17.67 -29.69 -48.59
CA SER A 87 18.99 -30.20 -48.16
C SER A 87 19.97 -28.98 -48.04
N SER A 88 21.09 -28.95 -47.31
CA SER A 88 22.26 -29.84 -47.06
C SER A 88 23.46 -29.65 -48.02
N LEU A 89 24.67 -29.45 -47.46
CA LEU A 89 26.02 -29.48 -48.09
C LEU A 89 26.37 -28.34 -49.10
N ASN A 90 27.64 -27.94 -49.34
CA ASN A 90 28.93 -28.26 -48.70
C ASN A 90 29.92 -27.06 -48.71
N VAL A 91 31.06 -27.24 -48.03
CA VAL A 91 32.25 -26.37 -48.01
C VAL A 91 32.99 -26.33 -49.36
N SER A 92 33.47 -25.14 -49.75
CA SER A 92 34.77 -24.95 -50.42
C SER A 92 35.22 -23.49 -50.36
N ALA A 93 36.51 -23.27 -50.12
CA ALA A 93 37.16 -21.97 -50.20
C ALA A 93 38.31 -22.06 -51.20
N GLU A 94 38.36 -21.14 -52.16
CA GLU A 94 39.51 -21.02 -53.08
C GLU A 94 39.87 -19.55 -53.32
N THR A 95 41.14 -19.31 -53.66
CA THR A 95 41.78 -18.00 -53.56
C THR A 95 42.15 -17.45 -54.95
N VAL A 96 41.83 -16.17 -55.19
CA VAL A 96 42.43 -15.40 -56.29
C VAL A 96 42.85 -14.02 -55.77
N ALA A 97 44.09 -13.65 -56.08
CA ALA A 97 44.78 -12.47 -55.56
C ALA A 97 44.69 -11.26 -56.55
N PRO A 98 45.41 -10.12 -56.38
CA PRO A 98 44.73 -8.83 -56.46
C PRO A 98 44.94 -8.07 -57.79
N ALA A 99 43.83 -7.76 -58.48
CA ALA A 99 43.81 -6.82 -59.60
C ALA A 99 43.86 -5.35 -59.13
N LYS A 100 44.58 -4.50 -59.86
CA LYS A 100 44.93 -3.13 -59.44
C LYS A 100 44.09 -2.07 -60.19
N ARG A 101 43.70 -1.02 -59.44
CA ARG A 101 43.34 0.34 -59.90
C ARG A 101 42.06 0.50 -60.74
N ALA A 102 41.03 1.05 -60.10
CA ALA A 102 40.34 2.23 -60.62
C ALA A 102 40.36 3.31 -59.53
N LYS A 103 40.68 4.58 -59.88
CA LYS A 103 40.60 5.71 -58.93
C LYS A 103 39.20 6.31 -59.03
N ASN A 104 38.34 6.04 -58.06
CA ASN A 104 36.99 6.60 -58.04
C ASN A 104 37.04 8.11 -57.76
N VAL A 105 37.00 8.91 -58.83
CA VAL A 105 37.07 10.39 -58.77
C VAL A 105 35.78 11.00 -58.18
N PHE A 106 34.72 10.20 -58.03
CA PHE A 106 33.48 10.55 -57.29
C PHE A 106 33.63 10.42 -55.77
N ALA A 107 34.80 10.79 -55.22
CA ALA A 107 34.93 11.08 -53.81
C ALA A 107 34.01 12.26 -53.48
N LYS A 108 33.02 12.03 -52.60
CA LYS A 108 32.02 13.04 -52.25
C LYS A 108 32.73 14.28 -51.71
N ILE A 109 32.39 15.46 -52.23
CA ILE A 109 32.85 16.72 -51.65
C ILE A 109 32.22 16.80 -50.26
N GLU A 110 33.01 16.62 -49.21
CA GLU A 110 32.58 16.74 -47.82
C GLU A 110 32.36 18.22 -47.47
N THR A 111 31.27 18.78 -48.01
CA THR A 111 30.77 20.07 -47.56
C THR A 111 30.41 19.93 -46.08
N LYS A 112 31.15 20.64 -45.22
CA LYS A 112 30.97 20.62 -43.77
C LYS A 112 29.72 21.43 -43.39
N VAL A 113 28.56 20.92 -43.79
CA VAL A 113 27.24 21.47 -43.45
C VAL A 113 27.07 21.32 -41.95
N GLU A 114 27.25 22.43 -41.22
CA GLU A 114 26.86 22.48 -39.83
C GLU A 114 25.37 22.22 -39.73
N VAL A 115 25.02 21.05 -39.19
CA VAL A 115 23.64 20.71 -38.87
C VAL A 115 23.19 21.71 -37.80
N LYS A 116 22.52 22.78 -38.23
CA LYS A 116 21.77 23.69 -37.36
C LYS A 116 20.82 22.81 -36.57
N SER A 117 21.19 22.52 -35.33
CA SER A 117 20.37 21.70 -34.45
C SER A 117 19.01 22.37 -34.38
N ASP A 118 17.94 21.70 -34.84
CA ASP A 118 16.58 22.13 -34.52
C ASP A 118 16.47 22.06 -33.01
N ARG A 119 16.74 23.21 -32.38
CA ARG A 119 16.66 23.40 -30.95
C ARG A 119 15.18 23.55 -30.63
N ARG A 120 14.42 22.46 -30.86
CA ARG A 120 13.12 22.18 -30.26
C ARG A 120 13.23 22.56 -28.81
N ARG A 121 12.76 23.76 -28.52
CA ARG A 121 13.03 24.50 -27.28
C ARG A 121 12.14 23.84 -26.23
N ARG A 122 12.57 22.66 -25.75
CA ARG A 122 11.91 21.90 -24.67
C ARG A 122 11.58 22.94 -23.63
N ARG A 123 10.28 23.26 -23.52
CA ARG A 123 9.80 24.43 -22.76
C ARG A 123 10.47 24.33 -21.40
N ARG A 124 11.13 25.40 -20.93
CA ARG A 124 11.76 25.35 -19.59
C ARG A 124 10.64 25.02 -18.61
N ILE A 125 10.56 23.76 -18.19
CA ILE A 125 9.65 23.34 -17.14
C ILE A 125 10.09 24.13 -15.94
N ASP A 126 9.22 25.04 -15.49
CA ASP A 126 9.63 26.08 -14.58
C ASP A 126 10.07 25.42 -13.27
N LYS A 127 11.32 25.64 -12.87
CA LYS A 127 11.90 25.01 -11.66
C LYS A 127 11.40 25.71 -10.38
N LYS A 128 10.19 26.25 -10.44
CA LYS A 128 9.64 27.28 -9.53
C LYS A 128 8.13 27.11 -9.29
N GLY A 129 7.64 25.87 -9.26
CA GLY A 129 6.30 25.55 -8.76
C GLY A 129 5.76 24.19 -9.24
N GLY A 130 4.94 23.54 -8.42
CA GLY A 130 4.05 22.45 -8.85
C GLY A 130 4.69 21.11 -9.23
N GLY A 131 5.98 20.88 -8.92
CA GLY A 131 6.56 19.54 -8.98
C GLY A 131 5.83 18.60 -8.02
N ARG A 132 5.65 17.31 -8.40
CA ARG A 132 5.11 16.31 -7.47
C ARG A 132 6.04 16.20 -6.26
N GLN A 133 5.47 16.19 -5.05
CA GLN A 133 6.19 15.91 -3.82
C GLN A 133 6.99 14.60 -3.97
N LYS A 134 8.18 14.53 -3.36
CA LYS A 134 8.97 13.30 -3.30
C LYS A 134 8.10 12.21 -2.68
N GLN A 135 7.80 11.16 -3.43
CA GLN A 135 6.98 10.07 -2.92
C GLN A 135 7.70 9.33 -1.81
N GLU A 136 7.11 9.34 -0.63
CA GLU A 136 7.62 8.72 0.57
C GLU A 136 6.98 7.34 0.75
N LYS A 137 7.66 6.42 1.43
CA LYS A 137 6.99 5.22 1.92
C LYS A 137 6.26 5.62 3.20
N LYS A 138 4.96 5.33 3.33
CA LYS A 138 4.17 5.47 4.56
C LYS A 138 3.25 4.27 4.77
N LEU A 139 2.85 4.04 6.01
CA LEU A 139 1.99 2.94 6.42
C LEU A 139 0.57 3.14 5.86
N ASN A 140 -0.06 2.12 5.26
CA ASN A 140 -1.37 2.32 4.63
C ASN A 140 -2.47 2.50 5.69
N ARG A 141 -2.95 3.74 5.84
CA ARG A 141 -4.02 4.13 6.77
C ARG A 141 -5.28 3.25 6.71
N GLN A 142 -5.62 2.68 5.56
CA GLN A 142 -6.78 1.78 5.40
C GLN A 142 -6.58 0.45 6.15
N LYS A 143 -5.34 -0.02 6.29
CA LYS A 143 -4.97 -1.28 6.95
C LYS A 143 -4.78 -1.13 8.47
N TYR A 144 -5.30 -0.07 9.09
CA TYR A 144 -5.16 0.16 10.53
C TYR A 144 -5.62 -1.03 11.39
N LEU A 145 -6.74 -1.66 11.03
CA LEU A 145 -7.26 -2.80 11.79
C LEU A 145 -6.35 -4.05 11.60
N GLU A 146 -5.91 -4.34 10.38
CA GLU A 146 -4.95 -5.43 10.10
C GLU A 146 -3.67 -5.26 10.91
N TYR A 147 -3.10 -4.05 10.91
CA TYR A 147 -1.94 -3.70 11.72
C TYR A 147 -2.24 -3.81 13.22
N LYS A 148 -3.37 -3.27 13.70
CA LYS A 148 -3.71 -3.23 15.14
C LYS A 148 -3.79 -4.64 15.74
N TYR A 149 -4.40 -5.59 15.04
CA TYR A 149 -4.47 -6.96 15.53
C TYR A 149 -3.10 -7.64 15.46
N ALA A 150 -2.46 -7.67 14.28
CA ALA A 150 -1.15 -8.32 14.13
C ALA A 150 -0.06 -7.75 15.07
N ALA A 151 -0.05 -6.43 15.31
CA ALA A 151 0.87 -5.80 16.25
C ALA A 151 0.51 -6.08 17.72
N LYS A 152 -0.79 -6.25 18.05
CA LYS A 152 -1.19 -6.67 19.40
C LYS A 152 -0.73 -8.11 19.66
N ASP A 153 -0.92 -9.01 18.70
CA ASP A 153 -0.57 -10.42 18.84
C ASP A 153 0.95 -10.60 19.08
N ILE A 154 1.78 -9.85 18.33
CA ILE A 154 3.25 -9.76 18.52
C ILE A 154 3.63 -9.16 19.90
N LEU A 155 2.85 -8.19 20.40
CA LEU A 155 3.08 -7.51 21.68
C LEU A 155 2.47 -8.23 22.90
N ASP A 156 1.71 -9.31 22.73
CA ASP A 156 1.10 -10.04 23.85
C ASP A 156 2.10 -10.95 24.60
N ASN A 157 3.34 -11.03 24.11
CA ASN A 157 4.45 -11.73 24.72
C ASN A 157 4.74 -11.27 26.17
N PRO A 158 4.98 -12.19 27.13
CA PRO A 158 5.18 -11.84 28.55
C PRO A 158 6.47 -11.06 28.81
N ASN A 159 7.39 -11.03 27.84
CA ASN A 159 8.65 -10.28 27.90
C ASN A 159 8.49 -8.79 27.54
N VAL A 160 7.27 -8.31 27.26
CA VAL A 160 6.96 -6.89 27.02
C VAL A 160 6.04 -6.35 28.12
N PRO A 161 6.45 -5.32 28.89
CA PRO A 161 5.64 -4.74 29.96
C PRO A 161 4.27 -4.26 29.46
N GLU A 162 3.19 -4.68 30.11
CA GLU A 162 1.82 -4.41 29.65
C GLU A 162 1.52 -2.91 29.53
N GLU A 163 2.05 -2.12 30.47
CA GLU A 163 2.04 -0.65 30.47
C GLU A 163 2.55 -0.02 29.16
N HIS A 164 3.48 -0.69 28.48
CA HIS A 164 4.14 -0.17 27.29
C HIS A 164 3.52 -0.71 25.99
N ARG A 165 2.88 -1.89 26.00
CA ARG A 165 2.25 -2.51 24.81
C ARG A 165 1.34 -1.55 24.05
N SER A 166 0.39 -0.92 24.74
CA SER A 166 -0.57 0.01 24.13
C SER A 166 0.10 1.29 23.60
N ASN A 167 1.12 1.77 24.30
CA ASN A 167 1.86 2.98 23.93
C ASN A 167 2.72 2.76 22.69
N VAL A 168 3.48 1.66 22.66
CA VAL A 168 4.30 1.21 21.53
C VAL A 168 3.43 1.00 20.29
N LEU A 169 2.33 0.22 20.40
CA LEU A 169 1.42 -0.05 19.29
C LEU A 169 0.89 1.24 18.65
N GLY A 170 0.44 2.20 19.49
CA GLY A 170 -0.09 3.49 19.05
C GLY A 170 0.98 4.41 18.44
N GLN A 171 2.17 4.47 19.02
CA GLN A 171 3.25 5.33 18.52
C GLN A 171 3.86 4.80 17.21
N ILE A 172 4.12 3.49 17.07
CA ILE A 172 4.60 2.89 15.81
C ILE A 172 3.62 3.24 14.67
N TRP A 173 2.31 3.08 14.90
CA TRP A 173 1.29 3.47 13.92
C TRP A 173 1.32 4.97 13.59
N ALA A 174 1.31 5.83 14.62
CA ALA A 174 1.25 7.28 14.43
C ALA A 174 2.49 7.83 13.70
N LYS A 175 3.69 7.30 13.99
CA LYS A 175 4.91 7.62 13.25
C LYS A 175 4.84 7.12 11.80
N GLY A 176 4.50 5.83 11.62
CA GLY A 176 4.44 5.17 10.32
C GLY A 176 3.44 5.77 9.32
N GLU A 177 2.29 6.26 9.80
CA GLU A 177 1.25 6.88 8.98
C GLU A 177 1.58 8.35 8.63
N ARG A 178 2.10 9.11 9.60
CA ARG A 178 2.25 10.58 9.48
C ARG A 178 3.63 11.00 9.00
N GLN A 179 4.67 10.53 9.68
CA GLN A 179 6.05 10.93 9.46
C GLN A 179 6.65 10.11 8.33
N GLY A 180 6.77 8.80 8.52
CA GLY A 180 7.38 7.89 7.56
C GLY A 180 7.64 6.52 8.17
N ILE A 181 8.03 5.56 7.34
CA ILE A 181 8.50 4.26 7.84
C ILE A 181 9.90 4.37 8.45
N ASP A 182 10.71 5.32 8.00
CA ASP A 182 12.08 5.48 8.51
C ASP A 182 12.02 5.96 9.99
N ASP A 183 11.21 7.00 10.31
CA ASP A 183 10.92 7.43 11.70
C ASP A 183 10.27 6.33 12.57
N CYS A 184 9.59 5.38 11.93
CA CYS A 184 8.87 4.28 12.55
C CYS A 184 9.81 3.13 12.91
N LEU A 185 10.81 2.85 12.07
CA LEU A 185 11.89 1.90 12.35
C LEU A 185 12.81 2.44 13.44
N GLU A 186 13.25 3.70 13.34
CA GLU A 186 14.06 4.38 14.35
C GLU A 186 13.41 4.36 15.75
N TYR A 187 12.08 4.40 15.81
CA TYR A 187 11.35 4.28 17.09
C TYR A 187 11.35 2.87 17.67
N ILE A 188 11.33 1.83 16.83
CA ILE A 188 11.46 0.45 17.31
C ILE A 188 12.90 0.22 17.78
N ASP A 189 13.90 0.67 17.00
CA ASP A 189 15.32 0.63 17.38
C ASP A 189 15.55 1.37 18.72
N GLN A 190 14.91 2.53 18.92
CA GLN A 190 14.94 3.25 20.20
C GLN A 190 14.34 2.43 21.36
N LYS A 191 13.23 1.71 21.14
CA LYS A 191 12.55 0.93 22.20
C LYS A 191 13.20 -0.41 22.50
N GLU A 192 13.99 -0.95 21.58
CA GLU A 192 14.95 -2.02 21.84
C GLU A 192 16.13 -1.50 22.68
N ALA A 193 16.70 -0.34 22.33
CA ALA A 193 17.80 0.27 23.08
C ALA A 193 17.41 0.72 24.50
N GLU A 194 16.14 1.09 24.72
CA GLU A 194 15.56 1.35 26.05
C GLU A 194 15.19 0.06 26.83
N LEU A 195 15.44 -1.13 26.27
CA LEU A 195 15.08 -2.45 26.84
C LEU A 195 13.58 -2.63 27.14
N ILE A 196 12.72 -1.89 26.44
CA ILE A 196 11.25 -1.98 26.53
C ILE A 196 10.70 -3.10 25.62
N LEU A 197 11.41 -3.40 24.53
CA LEU A 197 11.11 -4.48 23.59
C LEU A 197 12.32 -5.42 23.48
N PRO A 198 12.12 -6.75 23.51
CA PRO A 198 13.17 -7.68 23.12
C PRO A 198 13.38 -7.66 21.60
N GLU A 199 14.62 -7.90 21.16
CA GLU A 199 15.08 -7.81 19.76
C GLU A 199 14.26 -8.68 18.78
N GLU A 200 13.76 -9.83 19.24
CA GLU A 200 12.89 -10.73 18.48
C GLU A 200 11.55 -10.05 18.11
N VAL A 201 10.80 -9.59 19.12
CA VAL A 201 9.53 -8.85 18.97
C VAL A 201 9.73 -7.57 18.16
N GLY A 202 10.81 -6.84 18.42
CA GLY A 202 11.17 -5.65 17.65
C GLY A 202 11.44 -5.95 16.18
N THR A 203 12.14 -7.05 15.87
CA THR A 203 12.37 -7.55 14.51
C THR A 203 11.07 -7.95 13.82
N GLU A 204 10.15 -8.62 14.52
CA GLU A 204 8.81 -8.94 14.00
C GLU A 204 8.00 -7.68 13.67
N LEU A 205 8.01 -6.67 14.56
CA LEU A 205 7.35 -5.38 14.31
C LEU A 205 7.95 -4.64 13.11
N LYS A 206 9.28 -4.60 12.96
CA LYS A 206 9.95 -4.05 11.78
C LYS A 206 9.50 -4.75 10.50
N ASN A 207 9.29 -6.07 10.53
CA ASN A 207 8.82 -6.86 9.39
C ASN A 207 7.32 -6.66 9.11
N LEU A 208 6.48 -6.58 10.14
CA LEU A 208 5.05 -6.24 10.02
C LEU A 208 4.85 -4.86 9.38
N VAL A 209 5.59 -3.85 9.87
CA VAL A 209 5.56 -2.50 9.31
C VAL A 209 5.93 -2.56 7.82
N LYS A 210 7.10 -3.15 7.47
CA LYS A 210 7.57 -3.31 6.07
C LYS A 210 6.53 -3.97 5.15
N ARG A 211 5.80 -5.00 5.63
CA ARG A 211 4.73 -5.69 4.90
C ARG A 211 3.48 -4.81 4.65
N MET A 212 3.18 -3.89 5.56
CA MET A 212 1.99 -3.00 5.52
C MET A 212 2.25 -1.67 4.78
N THR A 213 3.44 -1.46 4.23
CA THR A 213 3.85 -0.19 3.61
C THR A 213 3.21 0.07 2.26
N THR A 214 3.04 1.36 1.95
CA THR A 214 2.70 1.85 0.60
C THR A 214 3.56 3.05 0.25
N LYS A 215 3.89 3.21 -1.04
CA LYS A 215 4.58 4.41 -1.53
C LYS A 215 3.53 5.43 -1.99
N ARG A 216 3.58 6.65 -1.46
CA ARG A 216 2.56 7.70 -1.65
C ARG A 216 3.19 8.99 -2.13
#